data_AF-A0A924RJN0-F1
#
_entry.id   AF-A0A924RJN0-F1
#
_cell.length_a   1.000
_cell.length_b   1.000
_cell.length_c   1.000
_cell.angle_alpha   90.00
_cell.angle_beta   90.00
_cell.angle_gamma   90.00
#
_symmetry.space_group_name_H-M   'P 1'
#
loop_
_entity.id
_entity.type
_entity.pdbx_description
1 polymer ?
#
loop_
_entity_poly.entity_id
_entity_poly.type
_entity_poly.pdbx_seq_one_letter_code
_entity_poly.pdbx_strand_id
1 'polypeptide(L)' 'MRVLVTGASGMLGRGIAQALIARGDTVTVLQRRPPGLDCAEVLGDVA' A
#
# COMPACT_ATOMS: atom_id res chain seq x y z
N MET A 1 -1.89 -4.44 -13.04
CA MET A 1 -0.50 -3.90 -13.00
C MET A 1 0.17 -4.25 -11.69
N ARG A 2 1.50 -4.17 -11.58
CA ARG A 2 2.22 -4.27 -10.30
C ARG A 2 2.52 -2.88 -9.77
N VAL A 3 2.06 -2.57 -8.55
CA VAL A 3 2.19 -1.23 -7.95
C VAL A 3 2.76 -1.31 -6.56
N LEU A 4 3.81 -0.53 -6.30
CA LEU A 4 4.34 -0.27 -4.96
C LEU A 4 3.77 1.05 -4.44
N VAL A 5 3.15 1.03 -3.26
CA VAL A 5 2.66 2.23 -2.58
C VAL A 5 3.44 2.45 -1.29
N THR A 6 4.07 3.61 -1.16
CA THR A 6 4.66 4.08 0.10
C THR A 6 3.69 5.04 0.80
N GLY A 7 3.74 5.10 2.13
CA GLY A 7 2.86 6.00 2.90
C GLY A 7 1.38 5.57 2.95
N ALA A 8 1.08 4.29 2.74
CA ALA A 8 -0.29 3.77 2.78
C ALA A 8 -0.98 3.84 4.16
N SER A 9 -0.25 4.22 5.22
CA SER A 9 -0.85 4.50 6.53
C SER A 9 -1.59 5.86 6.58
N GLY A 10 -1.30 6.79 5.67
CA GLY A 10 -1.97 8.10 5.59
C GLY A 10 -3.30 8.03 4.82
N MET A 11 -4.15 9.06 4.96
CA MET A 11 -5.49 9.11 4.35
C MET A 11 -5.44 8.87 2.83
N LEU A 12 -4.59 9.62 2.11
CA LEU A 12 -4.50 9.53 0.66
C LEU A 12 -3.87 8.22 0.20
N GLY A 13 -2.76 7.82 0.81
CA GLY A 13 -2.08 6.56 0.47
C GLY A 13 -2.98 5.35 0.67
N ARG A 14 -3.77 5.34 1.76
CA ARG A 14 -4.77 4.30 2.02
C ARG A 14 -5.85 4.26 0.94
N GLY A 15 -6.46 5.40 0.64
CA GLY A 15 -7.53 5.46 -0.37
C GLY A 15 -7.06 5.05 -1.77
N ILE A 16 -5.85 5.47 -2.16
CA ILE A 16 -5.23 5.07 -3.42
C ILE A 16 -4.96 3.56 -3.44
N ALA A 17 -4.36 3.01 -2.39
CA ALA A 17 -4.07 1.58 -2.31
C ALA A 17 -5.36 0.74 -2.43
N GLN A 18 -6.43 1.12 -1.71
CA GLN A 18 -7.73 0.46 -1.79
C GLN A 18 -8.35 0.54 -3.19
N ALA A 19 -8.27 1.70 -3.84
CA ALA A 19 -8.77 1.87 -5.20
C ALA A 19 -8.02 1.01 -6.23
N LEU A 20 -6.69 0.90 -6.09
CA LEU A 20 -5.86 0.05 -6.95
C LEU A 20 -6.15 -1.44 -6.74
N ILE A 21 -6.31 -1.88 -5.48
CA ILE A 21 -6.73 -3.25 -5.14
C ILE A 21 -8.09 -3.55 -5.77
N ALA A 22 -9.08 -2.67 -5.59
CA ALA A 22 -10.42 -2.84 -6.15
C ALA A 22 -10.43 -2.88 -7.69
N ARG A 23 -9.48 -2.21 -8.34
CA ARG A 23 -9.28 -2.27 -9.80
C ARG A 23 -8.68 -3.59 -10.27
N GLY A 24 -8.19 -4.44 -9.36
CA GLY A 24 -7.55 -5.72 -9.68
C GLY A 24 -6.03 -5.62 -9.88
N ASP A 25 -5.39 -4.54 -9.42
CA ASP A 25 -3.93 -4.44 -9.46
C ASP A 25 -3.26 -5.29 -8.37
N THR A 26 -2.08 -5.82 -8.69
CA THR A 26 -1.20 -6.45 -7.70
C THR A 26 -0.49 -5.35 -6.92
N VAL A 27 -1.03 -5.02 -5.76
CA VAL A 27 -0.50 -3.97 -4.89
C VAL A 27 0.44 -4.56 -3.84
N THR A 28 1.54 -3.86 -3.58
CA THR A 28 2.39 -4.06 -2.40
C THR A 28 2.55 -2.72 -1.71
N VAL A 29 2.49 -2.72 -0.39
CA VAL A 29 2.72 -1.51 0.40
C VAL A 29 4.02 -1.62 1.18
N LEU A 30 4.85 -0.57 1.15
CA LEU A 30 6.09 -0.48 1.94
C LEU A 30 5.98 0.67 2.93
N GLN A 31 6.17 0.36 4.22
CA GLN A 31 5.99 1.34 5.29
C GLN A 31 6.53 0.85 6.64
N ARG A 32 6.67 1.77 7.61
CA ARG A 32 7.23 1.45 8.93
C ARG A 32 6.30 0.69 9.88
N ARG A 33 4.98 0.71 9.63
CA ARG A 33 3.94 0.10 10.48
C ARG A 33 2.85 -0.52 9.61
N PRO A 34 2.33 -1.72 9.94
CA PRO A 34 1.34 -2.40 9.11
C PRO A 34 0.01 -1.60 9.05
N PRO A 35 -0.51 -1.28 7.85
CA PRO A 35 -1.75 -0.51 7.69
C PRO A 35 -3.01 -1.38 7.71
N GLY A 36 -2.88 -2.71 7.64
CA GLY A 36 -4.00 -3.66 7.61
C GLY A 36 -4.80 -3.57 6.30
N LEU A 37 -4.12 -3.62 5.15
CA LEU A 37 -4.71 -3.59 3.82
C LEU A 37 -4.68 -4.99 3.18
N ASP A 38 -5.67 -5.26 2.33
CA ASP A 38 -5.79 -6.53 1.59
C ASP A 38 -4.80 -6.61 0.42
N CYS A 39 -3.51 -6.61 0.76
CA CYS A 39 -2.39 -6.67 -0.17
C CYS A 39 -1.12 -7.11 0.57
N ALA A 40 -0.03 -7.34 -0.17
CA ALA A 40 1.25 -7.64 0.46
C ALA A 40 1.77 -6.41 1.23
N GLU A 41 2.08 -6.59 2.51
CA GLU A 41 2.65 -5.55 3.37
C GLU A 41 4.13 -5.85 3.66
N VAL A 42 4.99 -4.89 3.34
CA VAL A 42 6.44 -4.95 3.61
C VAL A 42 6.80 -3.86 4.61
N LEU A 43 7.42 -4.27 5.73
CA LEU A 43 7.94 -3.32 6.70
C LEU A 43 9.31 -2.80 6.24
N GLY A 44 9.47 -1.48 6.21
CA GLY A 44 10.71 -0.85 5.77
C GLY A 44 10.67 0.67 5.84
N ASP A 45 11.85 1.27 5.62
CA ASP A 45 12.04 2.71 5.49
C ASP A 45 12.77 2.99 4.16
N VAL A 46 12.54 4.17 3.59
CA VAL A 46 13.15 4.65 2.35
C VAL A 46 14.08 5.87 2.57
N ALA A 47 14.15 6.36 3.81
CA ALA A 47 15.10 7.38 4.23
C ALA A 47 16.53 6.82 4.36
#